data_AF-A0A0L8HAI7-F1
#
_entry.id   AF-A0A0L8HAI7-F1
#
_cell.length_a   1.000
_cell.length_b   1.000
_cell.length_c   1.000
_cell.angle_alpha   90.00
_cell.angle_beta   90.00
_cell.angle_gamma   90.00
#
_symmetry.space_group_name_H-M   'P 1'
#
loop_
_entity.id
_entity.type
_entity.pdbx_description
1 polymer ?
#
loop_
_entity_poly.entity_id
_entity_poly.type
_entity_poly.pdbx_seq_one_letter_code
_entity_poly.pdbx_strand_id
1 'polypeptide(L)' 'MCKPGSFRRTATVCEPCAIGTFQNKWEKTFCKPCPVGKTTLAAGAKNQRHCVSISQ' A
#
# COMPACT_ATOMS: atom_id res chain seq x y z
N MET A 1 -10.09 -7.66 -10.55
CA MET A 1 -10.07 -6.27 -10.08
C MET A 1 -9.32 -6.17 -8.76
N CYS A 2 -8.33 -5.28 -8.66
CA CYS A 2 -7.53 -5.07 -7.46
C CYS A 2 -8.12 -3.96 -6.59
N LYS A 3 -8.45 -4.34 -5.34
CA LYS A 3 -9.00 -3.45 -4.33
C LYS A 3 -7.92 -2.51 -3.76
N PRO A 4 -8.31 -1.39 -3.12
CA PRO A 4 -7.39 -0.62 -2.28
C PRO A 4 -6.64 -1.52 -1.31
N GLY A 5 -5.37 -1.20 -1.08
CA GLY A 5 -4.42 -2.03 -0.35
C GLY A 5 -3.64 -2.99 -1.24
N SER A 6 -3.99 -3.11 -2.53
CA SER A 6 -3.29 -3.98 -3.47
C SER A 6 -3.00 -3.28 -4.79
N PHE A 7 -2.00 -3.78 -5.50
CA PHE A 7 -1.69 -3.39 -6.87
C PHE A 7 -1.76 -4.58 -7.81
N ARG A 8 -2.05 -4.31 -9.07
CA ARG A 8 -2.10 -5.30 -10.13
C ARG A 8 -0.68 -5.61 -10.61
N ARG A 9 -0.16 -6.81 -10.28
CA ARG A 9 1.14 -7.29 -10.77
C ARG A 9 1.02 -7.85 -12.19
N THR A 10 -0.02 -8.63 -12.45
CA THR A 10 -0.35 -9.17 -13.78
C THR A 10 -1.84 -8.98 -14.05
N ALA A 11 -2.34 -9.33 -15.23
CA ALA A 11 -3.76 -9.14 -15.57
C ALA A 11 -4.75 -9.76 -14.56
N THR A 12 -4.34 -10.84 -13.89
CA THR A 12 -5.19 -11.60 -12.94
C THR A 12 -4.69 -11.56 -11.50
N VAL A 13 -3.43 -11.16 -11.26
CA VAL A 13 -2.83 -11.20 -9.93
C VAL A 13 -2.83 -9.82 -9.29
N CYS A 14 -3.48 -9.73 -8.12
CA CYS A 14 -3.44 -8.58 -7.23
C CYS A 14 -2.55 -8.91 -6.04
N GLU A 15 -1.52 -8.09 -5.83
CA GLU A 15 -0.64 -8.24 -4.69
C GLU A 15 -0.84 -7.14 -3.67
N PRO A 16 -0.77 -7.47 -2.36
CA PRO A 16 -0.85 -6.47 -1.32
C PRO A 16 0.33 -5.49 -1.41
N CYS A 17 0.07 -4.23 -1.07
CA CYS A 17 1.13 -3.24 -0.91
C CYS A 17 2.10 -3.69 0.17
N ALA A 18 3.39 -3.69 -0.12
CA ALA A 18 4.42 -4.03 0.86
C ALA A 18 4.43 -3.05 2.04
N ILE A 19 5.05 -3.46 3.15
CA ILE A 19 5.29 -2.58 4.30
C ILE A 19 6.00 -1.30 3.86
N GLY A 20 5.53 -0.17 4.37
CA GLY A 20 6.01 1.16 3.98
C GLY A 20 5.33 1.72 2.74
N THR A 21 4.31 1.04 2.19
CA THR A 21 3.56 1.52 1.02
C THR A 21 2.04 1.33 1.20
N PHE A 22 1.24 2.10 0.47
CA PHE A 22 -0.22 2.03 0.51
C PHE A 22 -0.87 2.28 -0.86
N GLN A 23 -2.13 1.86 -1.04
CA GLN A 23 -2.90 2.18 -2.24
C GLN A 23 -4.37 2.43 -1.92
N ASN A 24 -4.86 3.64 -2.22
CA ASN A 24 -6.22 4.07 -1.87
C ASN A 24 -7.22 4.03 -3.03
N LYS A 25 -6.79 3.64 -4.23
CA LYS A 25 -7.64 3.54 -5.42
C LYS A 25 -7.67 2.10 -5.94
N TRP A 26 -8.74 1.76 -6.62
CA TRP A 26 -8.91 0.49 -7.33
C TRP A 26 -8.06 0.47 -8.61
N GLU A 27 -7.77 -0.74 -9.11
CA GLU A 27 -7.12 -0.97 -10.41
C GLU A 27 -5.78 -0.26 -10.61
N LYS A 28 -5.03 -0.02 -9.53
CA LYS A 28 -3.68 0.53 -9.63
C LYS A 28 -2.65 -0.56 -9.81
N THR A 29 -1.58 -0.24 -10.54
CA THR A 29 -0.45 -1.13 -10.84
C THR A 29 0.75 -0.88 -9.94
N PHE A 30 0.64 0.04 -8.97
CA PHE A 30 1.68 0.34 -8.01
C PHE A 30 1.10 0.76 -6.65
N CYS A 31 1.91 0.66 -5.60
CA CYS A 31 1.64 1.22 -4.28
C CYS A 31 2.44 2.49 -4.07
N LYS A 32 1.83 3.47 -3.40
CA LYS A 32 2.47 4.75 -3.06
C LYS A 32 3.33 4.56 -1.82
N PRO A 33 4.55 5.12 -1.78
CA PRO A 33 5.37 5.08 -0.57
C PRO A 33 4.72 5.88 0.55
N CYS A 34 4.96 5.46 1.79
CA CYS A 34 4.69 6.28 2.95
C CYS A 34 5.55 7.56 2.93
N PRO A 35 5.09 8.65 3.55
CA PRO A 35 5.91 9.85 3.73
C PRO A 35 7.21 9.54 4.49
N VAL A 36 8.20 10.42 4.33
CA VAL A 36 9.49 10.32 5.02
C VAL A 36 9.28 10.18 6.53
N GLY A 37 10.04 9.26 7.14
CA GLY A 37 9.97 8.97 8.58
C GLY A 37 8.76 8.13 9.00
N LYS A 38 7.95 7.63 8.06
CA LYS A 38 6.78 6.79 8.34
C LYS A 38 6.82 5.46 7.59
N THR A 39 6.20 4.44 8.18
CA THR A 39 6.01 3.11 7.60
C THR A 39 4.63 2.55 7.92
N THR A 40 4.18 1.50 7.23
CA THR A 40 2.96 0.77 7.63
C THR A 40 3.33 -0.40 8.52
N LEU A 41 2.49 -0.72 9.50
CA LEU A 41 2.74 -1.86 10.40
C LEU A 41 2.52 -3.22 9.73
N ALA A 42 1.76 -3.25 8.65
CA ALA A 42 1.46 -4.45 7.89
C ALA A 42 1.42 -4.14 6.39
N ALA A 43 1.52 -5.20 5.58
CA ALA A 43 1.22 -5.14 4.17
C ALA A 43 -0.28 -4.87 3.94
N GLY A 44 -0.65 -4.46 2.73
CA GLY A 44 -2.04 -4.26 2.35
C GLY A 44 -2.63 -2.91 2.78
N ALA A 45 -1.80 -1.91 3.10
CA ALA A 45 -2.29 -0.63 3.58
C ALA A 45 -3.13 0.08 2.51
N LYS A 46 -4.37 0.42 2.87
CA LYS A 46 -5.34 1.03 1.95
C LYS A 46 -5.21 2.54 1.89
N ASN A 47 -4.59 3.16 2.88
CA ASN A 47 -4.59 4.62 3.05
C ASN A 47 -3.27 5.08 3.66
N GLN A 48 -2.89 6.33 3.37
CA GLN A 48 -1.75 6.98 4.00
C GLN A 48 -1.88 7.08 5.53
N ARG A 49 -3.11 7.06 6.07
CA ARG A 49 -3.37 7.05 7.51
C ARG A 49 -2.79 5.83 8.23
N HIS A 50 -2.52 4.75 7.51
CA HIS A 50 -1.86 3.56 8.06
C HIS A 50 -0.33 3.71 8.13
N CYS A 51 0.23 4.80 7.58
CA CYS A 51 1.64 5.14 7.74
C CYS A 51 1.85 5.78 9.12
N VAL A 52 2.49 5.05 10.03
CA VAL A 52 2.88 5.48 11.38
C VAL A 52 4.35 5.89 11.41
N SER A 53 4.74 6.76 12.34
CA SER A 53 6.14 7.17 12.47
C SER A 53 7.02 6.00 12.90
N ILE A 54 8.23 5.90 12.34
CA ILE A 54 9.18 4.82 12.64
C ILE A 54 9.73 4.92 14.07
N SER A 55 9.59 6.09 14.71
CA SER A 55 10.07 6.40 16.06
C SER A 55 9.01 6.18 17.16
N GLN A 56 8.12 5.21 16.98
CA GLN A 56 7.09 4.86 17.97
C GLN A 56 7.45 3.56 18.67
#